data_AF-A0AA85ILW8-F1
#
_entry.id   AF-A0AA85ILW8-F1
#
_cell.length_a   1.000
_cell.length_b   1.000
_cell.length_c   1.000
_cell.angle_alpha   90.00
_cell.angle_beta   90.00
_cell.angle_gamma   90.00
#
_symmetry.space_group_name_H-M   'P 1'
#
loop_
_entity.id
_entity.type
_entity.pdbx_description
1 polymer ?
#
loop_
_entity_poly.entity_id
_entity_poly.type
_entity_poly.pdbx_seq_one_letter_code
_entity_poly.pdbx_strand_id
1 'polypeptide(L)'
;MDVFQKNGYPRNFIKRHIPRSQPTKAKTTKESTKKIALRYIKDISEITTRLFKPLAIDVVHKPTKSLHSILCQPKDLTAKEDKTNIIYKINCNNCEKHYIGQSGRPSFHYTQTTTDINSTRTTFKY
;
A
#
# COMPACT_ATOMS: atom_id res chain seq x y z
N MET A 1 5.37 35.62 -20.72
CA MET A 1 6.62 35.67 -21.52
C MET A 1 7.77 36.32 -20.75
N ASP A 2 7.53 37.45 -20.07
CA ASP A 2 8.55 38.26 -19.40
C ASP A 2 9.19 37.56 -18.17
N VAL A 3 8.39 36.96 -17.29
CA VAL A 3 8.86 36.26 -16.08
C VAL A 3 9.88 35.16 -16.38
N PHE A 4 9.65 34.35 -17.42
CA PHE A 4 10.55 33.25 -17.78
C PHE A 4 11.88 33.74 -18.39
N GLN A 5 11.87 34.86 -19.11
CA GLN A 5 13.11 35.46 -19.62
C GLN A 5 13.93 36.06 -18.49
N LYS A 6 13.29 36.67 -17.49
CA LYS A 6 13.95 37.18 -16.27
C LYS A 6 14.60 36.07 -15.44
N ASN A 7 14.05 34.86 -15.49
CA ASN A 7 14.62 33.67 -14.86
C ASN A 7 15.70 32.96 -15.70
N GLY A 8 16.24 33.62 -16.75
CA GLY A 8 17.38 33.12 -17.52
C GLY A 8 17.06 32.04 -18.58
N TYR A 9 15.78 31.78 -18.86
CA TYR A 9 15.44 30.77 -19.87
C TYR A 9 15.63 31.31 -21.31
N PRO A 10 16.27 30.54 -22.20
CA PRO A 10 16.45 30.93 -23.60
C PRO A 10 15.11 31.18 -24.30
N ARG A 11 15.04 32.25 -25.09
CA ARG A 11 13.80 32.68 -25.76
C ARG A 11 13.21 31.59 -26.69
N ASN A 12 14.06 30.77 -27.30
CA ASN A 12 13.66 29.65 -28.17
C ASN A 12 12.99 28.51 -27.37
N PHE A 13 13.48 28.24 -26.16
CA PHE A 13 12.92 27.25 -25.24
C PHE A 13 11.51 27.66 -24.82
N ILE A 14 11.35 28.92 -24.39
CA ILE A 14 10.07 29.49 -24.00
C ILE A 14 9.04 29.41 -25.14
N LYS A 15 9.42 29.81 -26.36
CA LYS A 15 8.52 29.79 -27.53
C LYS A 15 8.09 28.38 -27.95
N ARG A 16 8.96 27.38 -27.75
CA ARG A 16 8.69 25.98 -28.10
C ARG A 16 7.75 25.32 -27.09
N HIS A 17 7.87 25.68 -25.81
CA HIS A 17 7.19 25.01 -24.71
C HIS A 17 5.98 25.75 -24.16
N ILE A 18 5.77 27.01 -24.53
CA ILE A 18 4.50 27.66 -24.24
C ILE A 18 3.44 27.09 -25.17
N PRO A 19 2.37 26.49 -24.62
CA PRO A 19 1.31 25.94 -25.42
C PRO A 19 0.71 27.08 -26.25
N ARG A 20 0.80 26.95 -27.58
CA ARG A 20 -0.07 27.75 -28.45
C ARG A 20 -1.47 27.34 -28.06
N SER A 21 -2.30 28.31 -27.66
CA SER A 21 -3.74 28.14 -27.55
C SER A 21 -4.29 27.87 -28.95
N GLN A 22 -4.01 26.68 -29.48
CA GLN A 22 -4.81 26.11 -30.53
C GLN A 22 -6.12 25.70 -29.86
N PRO A 23 -7.28 26.05 -30.41
CA PRO A 23 -8.52 25.43 -29.98
C PRO A 23 -8.34 23.93 -30.18
N THR A 24 -8.10 23.21 -29.09
CA THR A 24 -8.11 21.76 -29.10
C THR A 24 -9.52 21.41 -29.55
N LYS A 25 -9.68 20.94 -30.79
CA LYS A 25 -10.89 20.22 -31.17
C LYS A 25 -11.10 19.21 -30.06
N ALA A 26 -12.13 19.43 -29.24
CA ALA A 26 -12.49 18.50 -28.19
C ALA A 26 -12.58 17.15 -28.89
N LYS A 27 -11.62 16.26 -28.62
CA LYS A 27 -11.78 14.87 -29.02
C LYS A 27 -13.08 14.49 -28.36
N THR A 28 -14.09 14.18 -29.16
CA THR A 28 -15.31 13.56 -28.69
C THR A 28 -14.89 12.24 -28.06
N THR A 29 -14.55 12.31 -26.78
CA THR A 29 -14.32 11.14 -25.96
C THR A 29 -15.68 10.49 -25.92
N LYS A 30 -15.90 9.49 -26.77
CA LYS A 30 -17.04 8.59 -26.61
C LYS A 30 -16.97 8.15 -25.15
N GLU A 31 -17.97 8.51 -24.36
CA GLU A 31 -17.97 8.20 -22.93
C GLU A 31 -17.86 6.68 -22.80
N SER A 32 -16.74 6.21 -22.24
CA SER A 32 -16.54 4.80 -21.99
C SER A 32 -17.59 4.34 -20.99
N THR A 33 -18.35 3.30 -21.31
CA THR A 33 -19.35 2.77 -20.37
C THR A 33 -18.69 2.00 -19.23
N LYS A 34 -17.49 1.45 -19.46
CA LYS A 34 -16.74 0.64 -18.49
C LYS A 34 -15.24 0.93 -18.55
N LYS A 35 -14.57 0.82 -17.40
CA LYS A 35 -13.12 1.02 -17.26
C LYS A 35 -12.47 -0.23 -16.67
N ILE A 36 -11.36 -0.67 -17.26
CA ILE A 36 -10.58 -1.81 -16.78
C ILE A 36 -9.18 -1.33 -16.42
N ALA A 37 -8.69 -1.70 -15.24
CA ALA A 37 -7.36 -1.34 -14.79
C ALA A 37 -6.39 -2.51 -14.92
N LEU A 38 -5.32 -2.36 -15.71
CA LEU A 38 -4.29 -3.37 -15.93
C LEU A 38 -2.89 -2.78 -15.74
N ARG A 39 -1.86 -3.60 -15.58
CA ARG A 39 -0.47 -3.10 -15.56
C ARG A 39 -0.02 -2.73 -16.96
N TYR A 40 0.83 -1.72 -17.07
CA TYR A 40 1.50 -1.42 -18.32
C TYR A 40 2.59 -2.47 -18.61
N ILE A 41 2.41 -3.17 -19.72
CA ILE A 41 3.37 -4.06 -20.36
C ILE A 41 3.54 -3.56 -21.80
N LYS A 42 4.76 -3.19 -22.17
CA LYS A 42 5.08 -2.68 -23.50
C LYS A 42 4.58 -3.64 -24.58
N ASP A 43 4.08 -3.07 -25.68
CA ASP A 43 3.52 -3.72 -26.85
C ASP A 43 2.14 -4.37 -26.61
N ILE A 44 1.95 -5.05 -25.49
CA ILE A 44 0.67 -5.68 -25.13
C ILE A 44 -0.37 -4.63 -24.70
N SER A 45 0.04 -3.59 -23.97
CA SER A 45 -0.88 -2.57 -23.44
C SER A 45 -1.50 -1.72 -24.54
N GLU A 46 -0.73 -1.46 -25.58
CA GLU A 46 -1.16 -0.73 -26.76
C GLU A 46 -2.15 -1.56 -27.57
N ILE A 47 -1.86 -2.85 -27.76
CA ILE A 47 -2.75 -3.79 -28.46
C ILE A 47 -4.07 -3.93 -27.71
N THR A 48 -4.01 -4.17 -26.40
CA THR A 48 -5.21 -4.30 -25.56
C THR A 48 -6.06 -3.03 -25.58
N THR A 49 -5.45 -1.85 -25.42
CA THR A 49 -6.18 -0.57 -25.50
C THR A 49 -6.85 -0.38 -26.86
N ARG A 50 -6.18 -0.75 -27.96
CA ARG A 50 -6.77 -0.69 -29.31
C ARG A 50 -7.92 -1.69 -29.49
N LEU A 51 -7.80 -2.89 -28.93
CA LEU A 51 -8.81 -3.94 -28.98
C LEU A 51 -10.09 -3.56 -28.20
N PHE A 52 -9.94 -2.89 -27.05
CA PHE A 52 -11.05 -2.51 -26.19
C PHE A 52 -11.75 -1.20 -26.61
N LYS A 53 -11.10 -0.36 -27.42
CA LYS A 53 -11.63 0.93 -27.86
C LYS A 53 -12.96 0.83 -28.64
N PRO A 54 -13.17 -0.10 -29.60
CA PRO A 54 -14.45 -0.26 -30.28
C PRO A 54 -15.58 -0.71 -29.35
N LEU A 55 -15.24 -1.41 -28.26
CA LEU A 55 -16.19 -1.91 -27.26
C LEU A 55 -16.61 -0.82 -26.25
N ALA A 56 -16.15 0.43 -26.42
CA ALA A 56 -16.34 1.53 -25.46
C ALA A 56 -15.83 1.19 -24.04
N ILE A 57 -14.76 0.40 -23.96
CA ILE A 57 -14.07 0.05 -22.72
C ILE A 57 -12.75 0.79 -22.68
N ASP A 58 -12.56 1.58 -21.62
CA ASP A 58 -11.32 2.31 -21.39
C ASP A 58 -10.35 1.48 -20.55
N VAL A 59 -9.16 1.24 -21.10
CA VAL A 59 -8.06 0.60 -20.37
C VAL A 59 -7.25 1.66 -19.65
N VAL A 60 -7.14 1.52 -18.34
CA VAL A 60 -6.34 2.39 -17.47
C VAL A 60 -5.13 1.61 -16.98
N HIS A 61 -3.94 2.21 -17.08
CA HIS A 61 -2.72 1.55 -16.65
C HIS A 61 -2.37 1.88 -15.20
N LYS A 62 -2.26 0.85 -14.36
CA LYS A 62 -1.77 0.96 -12.98
C LYS A 62 -0.26 0.66 -12.95
N PRO A 63 0.54 1.45 -12.21
CA PRO A 63 1.96 1.17 -12.04
C PRO A 63 2.15 -0.12 -11.23
N THR A 64 3.15 -0.93 -11.60
CA THR A 64 3.47 -2.19 -10.92
C THR A 64 3.97 -1.98 -9.50
N LYS A 65 4.76 -0.92 -9.29
CA LYS A 65 5.23 -0.47 -7.98
C LYS A 65 4.85 1.01 -7.83
N SER A 66 4.17 1.36 -6.76
CA SER A 66 3.90 2.76 -6.43
C SER A 66 5.10 3.39 -5.73
N LEU A 67 5.25 4.70 -5.82
CA LEU A 67 6.27 5.44 -5.05
C LEU A 67 6.13 5.17 -3.55
N HIS A 68 4.89 5.13 -3.05
CA HIS A 68 4.63 4.75 -1.66
C HIS A 68 5.15 3.34 -1.34
N SER A 69 4.96 2.35 -2.21
CA SER A 69 5.48 1.01 -1.98
C SER A 69 7.02 0.95 -1.95
N ILE A 70 7.70 1.85 -2.65
CA ILE A 70 9.16 1.91 -2.70
C ILE A 70 9.71 2.69 -1.50
N LEU A 71 9.10 3.83 -1.19
CA LEU A 71 9.60 4.80 -0.21
C LEU A 71 9.02 4.58 1.20
N CYS A 72 7.77 4.14 1.29
CA CYS A 72 7.07 3.88 2.53
C CYS A 72 6.99 2.37 2.77
N GLN A 73 8.15 1.71 2.84
CA GLN A 73 8.20 0.39 3.44
C GLN A 73 7.84 0.50 4.92
N PRO A 74 7.00 -0.40 5.47
CA PRO A 74 6.80 -0.47 6.91
C PRO A 74 8.16 -0.73 7.58
N LYS A 75 8.45 0.04 8.63
CA LYS A 75 9.67 -0.11 9.46
C LYS A 75 9.74 -1.56 9.92
N ASP A 76 10.75 -2.27 9.42
CA ASP A 76 11.18 -3.64 9.73
C ASP A 76 10.09 -4.65 10.12
N LEU A 77 9.93 -5.69 9.31
CA LEU A 77 9.15 -6.86 9.71
C LEU A 77 9.81 -7.51 10.93
N THR A 78 9.30 -7.22 12.12
CA THR A 78 9.76 -7.84 13.35
C THR A 78 9.44 -9.34 13.30
N ALA A 79 10.46 -10.18 13.51
CA ALA A 79 10.28 -11.62 13.64
C ALA A 79 9.23 -11.90 14.72
N LYS A 80 8.48 -13.00 14.58
CA LYS A 80 7.39 -13.33 15.53
C LYS A 80 7.89 -13.39 16.98
N GLU A 81 9.13 -13.78 17.16
CA GLU A 81 9.80 -13.95 18.45
C GLU A 81 10.07 -12.61 19.16
N ASP A 82 10.38 -11.56 18.39
CA ASP A 82 10.74 -10.23 18.86
C ASP A 82 9.55 -9.29 19.05
N LYS A 83 8.33 -9.76 18.80
CA LYS A 83 7.11 -8.96 18.96
C LYS A 83 6.85 -8.68 20.44
N THR A 84 6.86 -7.40 20.79
CA THR A 84 6.39 -6.88 22.08
C THR A 84 4.88 -6.58 22.00
N ASN A 85 4.24 -6.34 23.16
CA ASN A 85 2.81 -6.03 23.27
C ASN A 85 1.88 -7.14 22.77
N ILE A 86 2.32 -8.39 22.86
CA ILE A 86 1.51 -9.56 22.52
C ILE A 86 0.42 -9.79 23.56
N ILE A 87 -0.76 -10.17 23.11
CA ILE A 87 -1.85 -10.66 23.97
C ILE A 87 -1.79 -12.18 23.95
N TYR A 88 -1.74 -12.80 25.13
CA TYR A 88 -1.70 -14.25 25.27
C TYR A 88 -2.87 -14.76 26.11
N LYS A 89 -3.24 -16.02 25.88
CA LYS A 89 -4.29 -16.73 26.61
C LYS A 89 -3.70 -17.95 27.29
N ILE A 90 -3.85 -18.05 28.61
CA ILE A 90 -3.50 -19.25 29.39
C ILE A 90 -4.81 -19.94 29.76
N ASN A 91 -4.97 -21.19 29.32
CA ASN A 91 -6.13 -22.00 29.67
C ASN A 91 -5.88 -22.74 30.99
N CYS A 92 -6.91 -22.88 31.81
CA CYS A 92 -6.86 -23.79 32.94
C CYS A 92 -6.97 -25.24 32.46
N ASN A 93 -6.16 -26.15 32.99
CA ASN A 93 -6.21 -27.57 32.62
C ASN A 93 -7.43 -28.30 33.18
N ASN A 94 -8.03 -27.79 34.27
CA ASN A 94 -9.08 -28.48 35.03
C ASN A 94 -10.46 -27.80 34.95
N CYS A 95 -10.60 -26.69 34.24
CA CYS A 95 -11.89 -26.03 34.01
C CYS A 95 -11.86 -25.12 32.79
N GLU A 96 -13.02 -24.61 32.38
CA GLU A 96 -13.17 -23.72 31.20
C GLU A 96 -12.64 -22.29 31.39
N LYS A 97 -12.13 -21.97 32.59
CA LYS A 97 -11.58 -20.65 32.89
C LYS A 97 -10.25 -20.43 32.17
N HIS A 98 -9.97 -19.18 31.84
CA HIS A 98 -8.75 -18.77 31.18
C HIS A 98 -8.32 -17.37 31.63
N TYR A 99 -7.02 -17.14 31.63
CA TYR A 99 -6.42 -15.83 31.88
C TYR A 99 -5.99 -15.20 30.55
N ILE A 100 -6.29 -13.91 30.38
CA ILE A 100 -5.85 -13.11 29.23
C ILE A 100 -4.97 -11.99 29.78
N GLY A 101 -3.74 -11.90 29.27
CA GLY A 101 -2.77 -10.89 29.66
C GLY A 101 -2.09 -10.27 28.46
N GLN A 102 -1.58 -9.04 28.64
CA GLN A 102 -0.71 -8.38 27.68
C GLN A 102 0.73 -8.40 28.21
N SER A 103 1.70 -8.77 27.38
CA SER A 103 3.12 -8.68 27.71
C SER A 103 3.78 -7.52 27.00
N GLY A 104 4.40 -6.60 27.75
CA GLY A 104 5.30 -5.59 27.19
C GLY A 104 6.65 -6.16 26.74
N ARG A 105 6.96 -7.42 27.08
CA ARG A 105 8.22 -8.10 26.74
C ARG A 105 8.07 -8.98 25.49
N PRO A 106 9.17 -9.25 24.77
CA PRO A 106 9.18 -10.14 23.61
C PRO A 106 8.65 -11.53 23.94
N SER A 107 8.17 -12.20 22.90
CA SER A 107 7.40 -13.42 23.07
C SER A 107 8.23 -14.59 23.66
N PHE A 108 9.53 -14.66 23.41
CA PHE A 108 10.39 -15.70 24.03
C PHE A 108 10.36 -15.72 25.57
N HIS A 109 10.02 -14.60 26.23
CA HIS A 109 9.90 -14.54 27.69
C HIS A 109 8.51 -14.93 28.21
N TYR A 110 7.44 -14.93 27.40
CA TYR A 110 6.11 -15.35 27.89
C TYR A 110 6.08 -16.84 28.22
N THR A 111 6.79 -17.65 27.43
CA THR A 111 6.78 -19.12 27.57
C THR A 111 7.32 -19.55 28.93
N GLN A 112 8.36 -18.86 29.41
CA GLN A 112 8.95 -19.09 30.73
C GLN A 112 7.92 -18.81 31.84
N THR A 113 7.27 -17.64 31.81
CA THR A 113 6.22 -17.31 32.79
C THR A 113 5.02 -18.25 32.75
N THR A 114 4.63 -18.78 31.59
CA THR A 114 3.55 -19.78 31.52
C THR A 114 3.95 -21.11 32.15
N THR A 115 5.21 -21.51 32.01
CA THR A 115 5.75 -22.71 32.66
C THR A 115 5.76 -22.54 34.18
N ASP A 116 6.16 -21.37 34.68
CA ASP A 116 6.16 -21.05 36.11
C ASP A 116 4.75 -21.06 36.70
N ILE A 117 3.78 -20.44 36.02
CA ILE A 117 2.35 -20.42 36.43
C ILE A 117 1.77 -21.83 36.45
N ASN A 118 2.09 -22.68 35.47
CA ASN A 118 1.60 -24.06 35.42
C ASN A 118 2.27 -24.97 36.46
N SER A 119 3.49 -24.65 36.90
CA SER A 119 4.22 -25.36 37.95
C SER A 119 3.69 -25.03 39.35
N THR A 120 3.22 -23.79 39.58
CA THR A 120 2.57 -23.42 40.83
C THR A 120 1.07 -23.64 40.76
N ARG A 121 0.52 -24.62 41.52
CA ARG A 121 -0.95 -24.80 41.71
C ARG A 121 -1.57 -23.62 42.49
N THR A 122 -1.46 -22.40 41.98
CA THR A 122 -1.91 -21.20 42.69
C THR A 122 -3.34 -20.88 42.27
N THR A 123 -4.28 -21.12 43.18
CA THR A 123 -5.66 -20.67 43.04
C THR A 123 -5.71 -19.15 43.13
N PHE A 124 -6.01 -18.48 42.01
CA PHE A 124 -6.43 -17.07 42.03
C PHE A 124 -7.86 -17.02 42.59
N LYS A 125 -7.99 -16.62 43.86
CA LYS A 125 -9.27 -16.25 44.47
C LYS A 125 -9.62 -14.84 44.03
N TYR A 126 -10.84 -14.66 43.53
CA TYR A 126 -11.45 -13.35 43.29
C TYR A 126 -11.87 -12.71 44.61
#